data_AF-A0A7C3TQ42-F1
#
_entry.id   AF-A0A7C3TQ42-F1
#
_cell.length_a   1.000
_cell.length_b   1.000
_cell.length_c   1.000
_cell.angle_alpha   90.00
_cell.angle_beta   90.00
_cell.angle_gamma   90.00
#
_symmetry.space_group_name_H-M   'P 1'
#
loop_
_entity.id
_entity.type
_entity.pdbx_description
1 polymer ?
#
loop_
_entity_poly.entity_id
_entity_poly.type
_entity_poly.pdbx_seq_one_letter_code
_entity_poly.pdbx_strand_id
1 'polypeptide(L)'
;MRIKWFILPLLCILYLYSDVFALPKDLIIQGTVIYTQDYIVRAADIDTIPASKFTFGTIATAITKFYNDNGYTLARVILVRESLASITVYVDEGRLNRIVFKNLNSLDTLRIQYDFSLPNRIYHKQTVEKQLEKLKKKYAIKDFIVTTQESKDYTGALFQIDRLAKPFTNGKLPLLPTLPATPDPQYDLIITIVSFSEEESGGFKYGLDTSFSLGLIPYVSYTHPGLIKQGDSFKIGFKTGFMYGLDGNFTSLPYNTFNQIKSTYNFKPHFDGLFIPRVSSQIYNSKAGRKDLGLDQYNYVRVNALAEPGFTPIERLKVYPGYGVEKVFILHAVENPDATVSQPNITKDTQVWHFIGIQANIDLIPFSLKHTTGRTITLEAYRYQNATHFYKVGIDTTIKFE
;
A
#
# COMPACT_ATOMS: atom_id res chain seq x y z
N MET A 1 35.57 87.33 -13.79
CA MET A 1 34.86 86.52 -12.78
C MET A 1 33.57 85.98 -13.38
N ARG A 2 33.63 84.85 -14.10
CA ARG A 2 32.49 84.15 -14.75
C ARG A 2 32.96 82.74 -15.11
N ILE A 3 32.01 81.80 -15.22
CA ILE A 3 32.16 80.35 -15.51
C ILE A 3 32.33 79.48 -14.25
N LYS A 4 31.24 79.27 -13.49
CA LYS A 4 31.12 78.13 -12.55
C LYS A 4 29.66 77.69 -12.31
N TRP A 5 28.74 77.76 -13.29
CA TRP A 5 27.32 77.44 -13.02
C TRP A 5 26.58 76.67 -14.13
N PHE A 6 27.29 75.95 -15.02
CA PHE A 6 26.64 75.19 -16.10
C PHE A 6 26.84 73.67 -16.07
N ILE A 7 27.57 73.12 -15.10
CA ILE A 7 27.89 71.67 -15.07
C ILE A 7 26.93 70.85 -14.19
N LEU A 8 26.22 71.50 -13.25
CA LEU A 8 25.33 70.80 -12.31
C LEU A 8 24.02 70.23 -12.95
N PRO A 9 23.32 70.93 -13.87
CA PRO A 9 22.08 70.37 -14.44
C PRO A 9 22.34 69.27 -15.47
N LEU A 10 23.52 69.23 -16.10
CA LEU A 10 23.90 68.18 -17.04
C LEU A 10 24.18 66.84 -16.33
N LEU A 11 24.73 66.89 -15.11
CA LEU A 11 24.99 65.69 -14.31
C LEU A 11 23.70 65.05 -13.76
N CYS A 12 22.68 65.85 -13.44
CA CYS A 12 21.37 65.33 -13.01
C CYS A 12 20.57 64.70 -14.17
N ILE A 13 20.72 65.18 -15.41
CA ILE A 13 20.10 64.56 -16.59
C ILE A 13 20.78 63.22 -16.92
N LEU A 14 22.10 63.10 -16.69
CA LEU A 14 22.83 61.82 -16.86
C LEU A 14 22.45 60.75 -15.83
N TYR A 15 22.05 61.14 -14.61
CA TYR A 15 21.56 60.19 -13.59
C TYR A 15 20.09 59.77 -13.78
N LEU A 16 19.29 60.54 -14.53
CA LEU A 16 17.89 60.19 -14.84
C LEU A 16 17.74 59.27 -16.06
N TYR A 17 18.84 58.99 -16.78
CA TYR A 17 18.85 58.11 -17.97
C TYR A 17 19.55 56.77 -17.76
N SER A 18 20.04 56.45 -16.55
CA SER A 18 20.75 55.19 -16.29
C SER A 18 19.86 53.95 -16.29
N ASP A 19 18.53 54.09 -16.30
CA ASP A 19 17.60 52.95 -16.36
C ASP A 19 17.36 52.43 -17.80
N VAL A 20 17.99 53.02 -18.82
CA VAL A 20 17.68 52.74 -20.24
C VAL A 20 18.53 51.63 -20.86
N PHE A 21 19.59 51.15 -20.20
CA PHE A 21 20.45 50.08 -20.74
C PHE A 21 20.43 48.81 -19.88
N ALA A 22 19.25 48.22 -19.70
CA ALA A 22 19.17 46.80 -19.34
C ALA A 22 19.51 45.98 -20.59
N LEU A 23 20.73 45.46 -20.67
CA LEU A 23 21.14 44.49 -21.70
C LEU A 23 20.18 43.28 -21.66
N PRO A 24 19.74 42.74 -22.81
CA PRO A 24 18.91 41.55 -22.83
C PRO A 24 19.69 40.40 -22.16
N LYS A 25 19.17 39.89 -21.06
CA LYS A 25 19.75 38.73 -20.37
C LYS A 25 19.39 37.47 -21.16
N ASP A 26 20.36 36.60 -21.40
CA ASP A 26 20.11 35.30 -22.00
C ASP A 26 19.39 34.37 -21.00
N LEU A 27 18.34 33.69 -21.45
CA LEU A 27 17.62 32.70 -20.65
C LEU A 27 18.01 31.28 -21.07
N ILE A 28 18.49 30.50 -20.11
CA ILE A 28 18.79 29.07 -20.28
C ILE A 28 17.85 28.27 -19.37
N ILE A 29 17.03 27.41 -19.97
CA ILE A 29 16.08 26.55 -19.27
C ILE A 29 16.63 25.11 -19.28
N GLN A 30 16.80 24.55 -18.09
CA GLN A 30 17.26 23.17 -17.88
C GLN A 30 16.13 22.31 -17.30
N GLY A 31 16.23 20.98 -17.47
CA GLY A 31 15.31 20.03 -16.83
C GLY A 31 14.00 19.74 -17.56
N THR A 32 13.79 20.33 -18.74
CA THR A 32 12.57 20.11 -19.51
C THR A 32 12.58 18.75 -20.21
N VAL A 33 11.49 18.01 -20.09
CA VAL A 33 11.30 16.68 -20.70
C VAL A 33 10.09 16.69 -21.62
N ILE A 34 9.07 17.49 -21.32
CA ILE A 34 7.83 17.57 -22.09
C ILE A 34 7.93 18.59 -23.22
N TYR A 35 8.38 19.81 -22.90
CA TYR A 35 8.43 20.92 -23.85
C TYR A 35 9.88 21.35 -24.13
N THR A 36 10.13 21.82 -25.34
CA THR A 36 11.40 22.44 -25.69
C THR A 36 11.48 23.85 -25.12
N GLN A 37 12.69 24.34 -24.79
CA GLN A 37 12.91 25.70 -24.31
C GLN A 37 12.22 26.76 -25.18
N ASP A 38 12.43 26.71 -26.51
CA ASP A 38 11.87 27.69 -27.45
C ASP A 38 10.33 27.71 -27.48
N TYR A 39 9.70 26.61 -27.10
CA TYR A 39 8.24 26.51 -27.03
C TYR A 39 7.74 27.17 -25.75
N ILE A 40 8.39 26.90 -24.62
CA ILE A 40 8.03 27.50 -23.32
C ILE A 40 8.19 29.02 -23.40
N VAL A 41 9.30 29.49 -23.97
CA VAL A 41 9.60 30.93 -24.11
C VAL A 41 8.52 31.66 -24.89
N ARG A 42 8.05 31.09 -25.99
CA ARG A 42 6.96 31.63 -26.80
C ARG A 42 5.59 31.49 -26.14
N ALA A 43 5.27 30.31 -25.63
CA ALA A 43 3.93 30.00 -25.11
C ALA A 43 3.66 30.61 -23.72
N ALA A 44 4.70 30.93 -22.95
CA ALA A 44 4.61 31.65 -21.69
C ALA A 44 4.85 33.17 -21.85
N ASP A 45 4.86 33.67 -23.09
CA ASP A 45 5.05 35.10 -23.44
C ASP A 45 6.31 35.73 -22.83
N ILE A 46 7.37 34.94 -22.61
CA ILE A 46 8.61 35.40 -21.96
C ILE A 46 9.33 36.43 -22.84
N ASP A 47 9.27 36.27 -24.16
CA ASP A 47 9.85 37.19 -25.16
C ASP A 47 9.24 38.60 -25.10
N THR A 48 8.05 38.74 -24.50
CA THR A 48 7.35 40.03 -24.38
C THR A 48 7.72 40.79 -23.10
N ILE A 49 8.47 40.18 -22.19
CA ILE A 49 8.86 40.77 -20.91
C ILE A 49 9.89 41.89 -21.16
N PRO A 50 9.63 43.13 -20.72
CA PRO A 50 10.60 44.22 -20.84
C PRO A 50 11.91 43.89 -20.12
N ALA A 51 13.06 44.28 -20.68
CA ALA A 51 14.37 44.02 -20.09
C ALA A 51 14.50 44.51 -18.63
N SER A 52 13.81 45.59 -18.27
CA SER A 52 13.76 46.12 -16.90
C SER A 52 13.03 45.22 -15.88
N LYS A 53 12.16 44.31 -16.35
CA LYS A 53 11.40 43.35 -15.54
C LYS A 53 11.87 41.91 -15.74
N PHE A 54 12.97 41.72 -16.47
CA PHE A 54 13.57 40.41 -16.76
C PHE A 54 14.35 39.89 -15.56
N THR A 55 13.60 39.47 -14.55
CA THR A 55 14.07 38.91 -13.28
C THR A 55 13.58 37.48 -13.13
N PHE A 56 14.27 36.72 -12.28
CA PHE A 56 13.86 35.34 -11.97
C PHE A 56 12.39 35.23 -11.56
N GLY A 57 11.89 36.14 -10.71
CA GLY A 57 10.51 36.10 -10.22
C GLY A 57 9.46 36.19 -11.33
N THR A 58 9.65 37.09 -12.30
CA THR A 58 8.73 37.26 -13.44
C THR A 58 8.75 36.01 -14.33
N ILE A 59 9.94 35.51 -14.65
CA ILE A 59 10.14 34.32 -15.50
C ILE A 59 9.58 33.07 -14.84
N ALA A 60 9.88 32.86 -13.56
CA ALA A 60 9.37 31.73 -12.79
C ALA A 60 7.84 31.74 -12.72
N THR A 61 7.23 32.91 -12.53
CA THR A 61 5.77 33.05 -12.50
C THR A 61 5.15 32.74 -13.87
N ALA A 62 5.73 33.26 -14.96
CA ALA A 62 5.24 33.01 -16.31
C ALA A 62 5.31 31.52 -16.69
N ILE A 63 6.47 30.89 -16.45
CA ILE A 63 6.67 29.45 -16.71
C ILE A 63 5.72 28.61 -15.83
N THR A 64 5.66 28.88 -14.53
CA THR A 64 4.78 28.11 -13.61
C THR A 64 3.31 28.25 -14.01
N LYS A 65 2.88 29.46 -14.39
CA LYS A 65 1.53 29.69 -14.89
C LYS A 65 1.25 28.89 -16.17
N PHE A 66 2.15 28.93 -17.14
CA PHE A 66 2.03 28.15 -18.38
C PHE A 66 1.84 26.66 -18.09
N TYR A 67 2.66 26.06 -17.21
CA TYR A 67 2.52 24.66 -16.85
C TYR A 67 1.20 24.36 -16.12
N ASN A 68 0.80 25.22 -15.17
CA ASN A 68 -0.46 25.07 -14.44
C ASN A 68 -1.69 25.16 -15.36
N ASP A 69 -1.70 26.11 -16.29
CA ASP A 69 -2.77 26.28 -17.28
C ASP A 69 -2.89 25.07 -18.22
N ASN A 70 -1.77 24.39 -18.48
CA ASN A 70 -1.71 23.12 -19.21
C ASN A 70 -1.91 21.87 -18.34
N GLY A 71 -2.29 22.01 -17.06
CA GLY A 71 -2.64 20.88 -16.19
C GLY A 71 -1.49 20.23 -15.40
N TYR A 72 -0.28 20.79 -15.45
CA TYR A 72 0.90 20.36 -14.68
C TYR A 72 1.00 21.13 -13.37
N THR A 73 0.11 20.81 -12.43
CA THR A 73 -0.07 21.58 -11.18
C THR A 73 1.09 21.49 -10.20
N LEU A 74 2.01 20.54 -10.39
CA LEU A 74 3.19 20.34 -9.54
C LEU A 74 4.46 20.94 -10.16
N ALA A 75 4.35 21.64 -11.28
CA ALA A 75 5.49 22.25 -11.93
C ALA A 75 6.07 23.40 -11.10
N ARG A 76 7.39 23.47 -11.03
CA ARG A 76 8.13 24.47 -10.27
C ARG A 76 9.37 24.92 -11.02
N VAL A 77 9.78 26.15 -10.76
CA VAL A 77 10.97 26.74 -11.36
C VAL A 77 11.95 27.09 -10.25
N ILE A 78 13.17 26.56 -10.37
CA ILE A 78 14.26 26.74 -9.39
C ILE A 78 15.33 27.59 -10.04
N LEU A 79 15.82 28.60 -9.30
CA LEU A 79 16.94 29.40 -9.76
C LEU A 79 18.24 28.58 -9.63
N VAL A 80 18.95 28.39 -10.74
CA VAL A 80 20.29 27.78 -10.72
C VAL A 80 21.34 28.87 -10.61
N ARG A 81 21.22 29.91 -11.45
CA ARG A 81 22.17 31.03 -11.49
C ARG A 81 21.50 32.28 -12.08
N GLU A 82 21.72 33.42 -11.45
CA GLU A 82 21.40 34.74 -12.03
C GLU A 82 22.68 35.57 -12.12
N SER A 83 22.92 36.14 -13.30
CA SER A 83 24.00 37.08 -13.56
C SER A 83 23.47 38.31 -14.31
N LEU A 84 24.31 39.33 -14.49
CA LEU A 84 23.96 40.52 -15.27
C LEU A 84 23.69 40.22 -16.74
N ALA A 85 24.21 39.11 -17.27
CA ALA A 85 24.10 38.73 -18.68
C ALA A 85 23.22 37.50 -18.93
N SER A 86 22.94 36.68 -17.91
CA SER A 86 22.21 35.43 -18.08
C SER A 86 21.41 35.00 -16.85
N ILE A 87 20.25 34.39 -17.08
CA ILE A 87 19.45 33.70 -16.07
C ILE A 87 19.36 32.23 -16.47
N THR A 88 19.84 31.34 -15.60
CA THR A 88 19.71 29.90 -15.75
C THR A 88 18.69 29.39 -14.74
N VAL A 89 17.62 28.78 -15.23
CA VAL A 89 16.55 28.19 -14.44
C VAL A 89 16.44 26.70 -14.68
N TYR A 90 16.12 25.94 -13.63
CA TYR A 90 15.76 24.54 -13.72
C TYR A 90 14.24 24.40 -13.56
N VAL A 91 13.59 23.77 -14.52
CA VAL A 91 12.16 23.50 -14.48
C VAL A 91 11.96 22.06 -14.02
N ASP A 92 11.39 21.90 -12.83
CA ASP A 92 10.81 20.64 -12.41
C ASP A 92 9.38 20.61 -12.96
N GLU A 93 9.11 19.79 -13.96
CA GLU A 93 7.79 19.65 -14.58
C GLU A 93 6.77 18.95 -13.66
N GLY A 94 7.14 18.64 -12.41
CA GLY A 94 6.29 17.94 -11.45
C GLY A 94 6.49 16.44 -11.50
N ARG A 95 7.76 16.01 -11.59
CA ARG A 95 8.09 14.58 -11.59
C ARG A 95 7.69 13.97 -10.25
N LEU A 96 7.07 12.80 -10.31
CA LEU A 96 6.67 12.04 -9.14
C LEU A 96 7.80 11.10 -8.72
N ASN A 97 8.01 11.00 -7.42
CA ASN A 97 8.95 10.04 -6.84
C ASN A 97 8.32 8.64 -6.84
N ARG A 98 7.16 8.49 -6.20
CA ARG A 98 6.40 7.24 -6.14
C ARG A 98 4.94 7.43 -6.53
N ILE A 99 4.34 6.35 -7.03
CA ILE A 99 2.90 6.23 -7.27
C ILE A 99 2.43 5.05 -6.42
N VAL A 100 1.57 5.32 -5.44
CA VAL A 100 1.15 4.35 -4.43
C VAL A 100 -0.35 4.11 -4.58
N PHE A 101 -0.72 2.85 -4.80
CA PHE A 101 -2.11 2.41 -4.79
C PHE A 101 -2.47 1.83 -3.42
N LYS A 102 -3.52 2.36 -2.80
CA LYS A 102 -4.01 1.91 -1.49
C LYS A 102 -5.28 1.09 -1.62
N ASN A 103 -5.54 0.27 -0.59
CA ASN A 103 -6.72 -0.59 -0.44
C ASN A 103 -6.87 -1.71 -1.47
N LEU A 104 -5.74 -2.24 -1.96
CA LEU A 104 -5.68 -3.40 -2.84
C LEU A 104 -4.93 -4.56 -2.18
N ASN A 105 -5.21 -5.78 -2.64
CA ASN A 105 -4.34 -6.93 -2.34
C ASN A 105 -3.07 -6.87 -3.23
N SER A 106 -2.05 -7.63 -2.86
CA SER A 106 -0.74 -7.62 -3.52
C SER A 106 -0.81 -7.85 -5.04
N LEU A 107 -1.70 -8.73 -5.51
CA LEU A 107 -1.80 -9.07 -6.93
C LEU A 107 -2.55 -8.01 -7.73
N ASP A 108 -3.63 -7.47 -7.20
CA ASP A 108 -4.38 -6.39 -7.84
C ASP A 108 -3.56 -5.09 -7.86
N THR A 109 -2.75 -4.83 -6.83
CA THR A 109 -1.76 -3.74 -6.84
C THR A 109 -0.81 -3.87 -8.02
N LEU A 110 -0.22 -5.05 -8.24
CA LEU A 110 0.71 -5.28 -9.35
C LEU A 110 0.01 -5.11 -10.71
N ARG A 111 -1.22 -5.61 -10.87
CA ARG A 111 -2.00 -5.47 -12.11
C ARG A 111 -2.34 -4.03 -12.41
N ILE A 112 -2.80 -3.28 -11.41
CA ILE A 112 -3.15 -1.87 -11.56
C ILE A 112 -1.89 -1.03 -11.82
N GLN A 113 -0.77 -1.31 -11.14
CA GLN A 113 0.51 -0.66 -11.42
C GLN A 113 1.01 -0.94 -12.84
N TYR A 114 0.81 -2.16 -13.35
CA TYR A 114 1.17 -2.52 -14.71
C TYR A 114 0.34 -1.75 -15.76
N ASP A 115 -0.97 -1.61 -15.53
CA ASP A 115 -1.87 -0.90 -16.45
C ASP A 115 -1.79 0.63 -16.33
N PHE A 116 -1.42 1.15 -15.16
CA PHE A 116 -1.33 2.58 -14.92
C PHE A 116 -0.04 3.16 -15.47
N SER A 117 -0.14 3.88 -16.59
CA SER A 117 1.01 4.55 -17.20
C SER A 117 0.92 6.06 -17.10
N LEU A 118 1.98 6.69 -16.57
CA LEU A 118 2.22 8.14 -16.69
C LEU A 118 3.52 8.38 -17.47
N PRO A 119 3.49 9.14 -18.58
CA PRO A 119 4.69 9.50 -19.32
C PRO A 119 5.73 10.15 -18.40
N ASN A 120 6.95 9.62 -18.39
CA ASN A 120 8.08 10.12 -17.60
C ASN A 120 7.83 10.27 -16.09
N ARG A 121 6.76 9.65 -15.57
CA ARG A 121 6.25 9.84 -14.19
C ARG A 121 5.96 11.31 -13.84
N ILE A 122 5.57 12.13 -14.81
CA ILE A 122 5.21 13.52 -14.57
C ILE A 122 3.72 13.63 -14.25
N TYR A 123 3.39 14.39 -13.21
CA TYR A 123 2.00 14.59 -12.82
C TYR A 123 1.29 15.54 -13.80
N HIS A 124 0.35 14.98 -14.55
CA HIS A 124 -0.57 15.74 -15.38
C HIS A 124 -2.01 15.36 -15.03
N LYS A 125 -2.78 16.31 -14.50
CA LYS A 125 -4.10 16.06 -13.90
C LYS A 125 -5.03 15.31 -14.86
N GLN A 126 -5.15 15.79 -16.09
CA GLN A 126 -6.07 15.19 -17.07
C GLN A 126 -5.62 13.78 -17.50
N THR A 127 -4.31 13.53 -17.61
CA THR A 127 -3.80 12.19 -17.91
C THR A 127 -4.10 11.23 -16.78
N VAL A 128 -3.90 11.65 -15.53
CA VAL A 128 -4.22 10.85 -14.34
C VAL A 128 -5.70 10.50 -14.34
N GLU A 129 -6.59 11.49 -14.45
CA GLU A 129 -8.05 11.29 -14.50
C GLU A 129 -8.45 10.32 -15.63
N LYS A 130 -7.91 10.51 -16.83
CA LYS A 130 -8.18 9.62 -17.97
C LYS A 130 -7.71 8.18 -17.73
N GLN A 131 -6.55 7.98 -17.10
CA GLN A 131 -6.05 6.64 -16.76
C GLN A 131 -6.90 6.00 -15.66
N LEU A 132 -7.29 6.77 -14.64
CA LEU A 132 -8.16 6.29 -13.57
C LEU A 132 -9.54 5.89 -14.11
N GLU A 133 -10.12 6.64 -15.03
CA GLU A 133 -11.40 6.26 -15.68
C GLU A 133 -11.30 4.97 -16.49
N LYS A 134 -10.16 4.73 -17.15
CA LYS A 134 -9.90 3.44 -17.83
C LYS A 134 -9.83 2.29 -16.81
N LEU A 135 -9.12 2.50 -15.70
CA LEU A 135 -9.02 1.51 -14.63
C LEU A 135 -10.39 1.26 -13.96
N LYS A 136 -11.19 2.31 -13.75
CA LYS A 136 -12.54 2.24 -13.19
C LYS A 136 -13.41 1.26 -13.96
N LYS A 137 -13.40 1.39 -15.29
CA LYS A 137 -14.16 0.52 -16.20
C LYS A 137 -13.60 -0.89 -16.29
N LYS A 138 -12.27 -1.04 -16.36
CA LYS A 138 -11.62 -2.36 -16.50
C LYS A 138 -11.78 -3.23 -15.25
N TYR A 139 -11.71 -2.63 -14.07
CA TYR A 139 -11.65 -3.35 -12.79
C TYR A 139 -12.92 -3.22 -11.95
N ALA A 140 -14.01 -2.63 -12.49
CA ALA A 140 -15.26 -2.39 -11.78
C ALA A 140 -15.06 -1.72 -10.40
N ILE A 141 -14.20 -0.70 -10.37
CA ILE A 141 -13.89 0.07 -9.15
C ILE A 141 -15.00 1.10 -8.92
N LYS A 142 -15.47 1.25 -7.68
CA LYS A 142 -16.52 2.20 -7.31
C LYS A 142 -16.02 3.62 -7.46
N ASP A 143 -14.87 3.93 -6.86
CA ASP A 143 -14.25 5.24 -7.00
C ASP A 143 -12.76 5.29 -6.66
N PHE A 144 -12.13 6.44 -6.94
CA PHE A 144 -10.75 6.73 -6.56
C PHE A 144 -10.67 8.05 -5.77
N ILE A 145 -9.85 8.06 -4.71
CA ILE A 145 -9.45 9.28 -4.01
C ILE A 145 -7.98 9.54 -4.34
N VAL A 146 -7.72 10.64 -5.05
CA VAL A 146 -6.38 11.02 -5.53
C VAL A 146 -5.83 12.13 -4.66
N THR A 147 -4.64 11.92 -4.10
CA THR A 147 -3.94 12.94 -3.29
C THR A 147 -2.47 12.97 -3.64
N THR A 148 -1.90 14.17 -3.70
CA THR A 148 -0.46 14.39 -3.84
C THR A 148 0.11 14.71 -2.45
N GLN A 149 1.18 14.02 -2.06
CA GLN A 149 1.83 14.21 -0.77
C GLN A 149 3.31 14.52 -0.98
N GLU A 150 3.91 15.31 -0.10
CA GLU A 150 5.36 15.53 -0.15
C GLU A 150 6.10 14.21 0.11
N SER A 151 7.05 13.89 -0.77
CA SER A 151 7.96 12.76 -0.65
C SER A 151 8.73 12.90 0.64
N LYS A 152 8.70 11.85 1.46
CA LYS A 152 9.50 11.81 2.68
C LYS A 152 10.98 11.72 2.31
N ASP A 153 11.80 12.55 2.94
CA ASP A 153 13.24 12.47 2.83
C ASP A 153 13.76 11.31 3.70
N TYR A 154 14.23 10.26 3.04
CA TYR A 154 14.83 9.10 3.70
C TYR A 154 16.35 9.16 3.71
N THR A 155 16.98 10.28 3.33
CA THR A 155 18.45 10.41 3.23
C THR A 155 19.17 10.09 4.53
N GLY A 156 18.52 10.27 5.69
CA GLY A 156 19.04 9.88 7.01
C GLY A 156 18.63 8.48 7.53
N ALA A 157 17.89 7.68 6.75
CA ALA A 157 17.44 6.36 7.19
C ALA A 157 18.59 5.34 7.25
N LEU A 158 18.61 4.51 8.32
CA LEU A 158 19.62 3.46 8.53
C LEU A 158 19.66 2.39 7.42
N PHE A 159 18.54 2.20 6.70
CA PHE A 159 18.42 1.26 5.60
C PHE A 159 17.75 1.95 4.39
N GLN A 160 18.45 2.03 3.26
CA GLN A 160 17.94 2.57 2.00
C GLN A 160 18.08 1.50 0.91
N ILE A 161 17.05 0.68 0.74
CA ILE A 161 17.05 -0.43 -0.24
C ILE A 161 16.91 0.10 -1.67
N ASP A 162 16.28 1.26 -1.83
CA ASP A 162 15.96 1.92 -3.10
C ASP A 162 17.12 2.72 -3.72
N ARG A 163 18.19 3.00 -2.96
CA ARG A 163 19.38 3.74 -3.42
C ARG A 163 20.63 2.85 -3.59
N LEU A 164 20.44 1.54 -3.63
CA LEU A 164 21.52 0.58 -3.83
C LEU A 164 21.95 0.56 -5.30
N ALA A 165 23.10 1.15 -5.62
CA ALA A 165 23.65 1.21 -6.98
C ALA A 165 24.13 -0.15 -7.53
N LYS A 166 24.24 -1.20 -6.69
CA LYS A 166 24.69 -2.54 -7.10
C LYS A 166 23.82 -3.62 -6.47
N PRO A 167 23.46 -4.69 -7.21
CA PRO A 167 22.82 -5.86 -6.62
C PRO A 167 23.70 -6.46 -5.51
N PHE A 168 23.08 -7.21 -4.59
CA PHE A 168 23.74 -7.89 -3.47
C PHE A 168 24.70 -8.99 -3.97
N THR A 169 25.86 -8.62 -4.53
CA THR A 169 26.78 -9.60 -5.14
C THR A 169 27.80 -10.14 -4.13
N ASN A 170 28.08 -9.44 -3.03
CA ASN A 170 29.22 -9.78 -2.15
C ASN A 170 28.85 -9.97 -0.66
N GLY A 171 27.56 -10.19 -0.33
CA GLY A 171 27.14 -10.48 1.05
C GLY A 171 27.38 -9.34 2.07
N LYS A 172 27.73 -8.13 1.60
CA LYS A 172 27.88 -6.92 2.43
C LYS A 172 26.86 -5.88 2.00
N LEU A 173 26.13 -5.33 2.96
CA LEU A 173 25.19 -4.22 2.76
C LEU A 173 25.97 -3.01 2.21
N PRO A 174 25.62 -2.47 1.03
CA PRO A 174 26.19 -1.21 0.57
C PRO A 174 25.74 -0.09 1.50
N LEU A 175 26.67 0.48 2.28
CA LEU A 175 26.40 1.50 3.31
C LEU A 175 26.47 2.94 2.77
N LEU A 176 26.74 3.14 1.48
CA LEU A 176 26.98 4.47 0.92
C LEU A 176 25.93 4.80 -0.14
N PRO A 177 24.93 5.64 0.19
CA PRO A 177 24.00 6.15 -0.81
C PRO A 177 24.70 7.14 -1.75
N THR A 178 24.48 6.98 -3.05
CA THR A 178 24.92 7.94 -4.06
C THR A 178 23.87 9.04 -4.19
N LEU A 179 24.27 10.30 -4.05
CA LEU A 179 23.41 11.45 -4.33
C LEU A 179 23.14 11.53 -5.85
N PRO A 180 21.87 11.58 -6.29
CA PRO A 180 21.56 11.75 -7.71
C PRO A 180 21.97 13.16 -8.19
N ALA A 181 22.36 13.26 -9.46
CA ALA A 181 22.77 14.51 -10.10
C ALA A 181 21.60 15.48 -10.40
N THR A 182 20.37 15.02 -10.25
CA THR A 182 19.13 15.79 -10.45
C THR A 182 18.42 15.99 -9.11
N PRO A 183 17.73 17.12 -8.89
CA PRO A 183 16.89 17.31 -7.71
C PRO A 183 15.94 16.14 -7.53
N ASP A 184 15.88 15.58 -6.32
CA ASP A 184 14.97 14.47 -6.04
C ASP A 184 13.51 14.93 -6.18
N PRO A 185 12.65 14.12 -6.83
CA PRO A 185 11.25 14.49 -6.97
C PRO A 185 10.57 14.59 -5.60
N GLN A 186 9.86 15.69 -5.36
CA GLN A 186 9.37 16.04 -4.03
C GLN A 186 7.94 15.59 -3.76
N TYR A 187 7.26 14.96 -4.71
CA TYR A 187 5.88 14.51 -4.51
C TYR A 187 5.69 13.04 -4.83
N ASP A 188 4.87 12.40 -4.00
CA ASP A 188 4.30 11.08 -4.19
C ASP A 188 2.81 11.23 -4.59
N LEU A 189 2.38 10.43 -5.57
CA LEU A 189 0.98 10.33 -5.97
C LEU A 189 0.33 9.16 -5.23
N ILE A 190 -0.65 9.46 -4.38
CA ILE A 190 -1.39 8.47 -3.61
C ILE A 190 -2.78 8.31 -4.21
N ILE A 191 -3.09 7.11 -4.68
CA ILE A 191 -4.38 6.74 -5.26
C ILE A 191 -5.04 5.73 -4.33
N THR A 192 -6.07 6.17 -3.60
CA THR A 192 -6.84 5.30 -2.70
C THR A 192 -8.05 4.76 -3.42
N ILE A 193 -8.14 3.44 -3.50
CA ILE A 193 -9.22 2.75 -4.19
C ILE A 193 -10.39 2.56 -3.23
N VAL A 194 -11.57 2.93 -3.71
CA VAL A 194 -12.84 2.66 -3.07
C VAL A 194 -13.47 1.49 -3.83
N SER A 195 -13.46 0.30 -3.20
CA SER A 195 -14.10 -0.90 -3.73
C SER A 195 -15.54 -1.01 -3.23
N PHE A 196 -16.37 -1.77 -3.93
CA PHE A 196 -17.63 -2.27 -3.36
C PHE A 196 -17.34 -3.14 -2.12
N SER A 197 -18.29 -3.20 -1.18
CA SER A 197 -18.17 -4.14 -0.06
C SER A 197 -18.32 -5.58 -0.58
N GLU A 198 -17.72 -6.56 0.11
CA GLU A 198 -17.84 -7.98 -0.29
C GLU A 198 -19.30 -8.45 -0.30
N GLU A 199 -20.11 -7.89 0.60
CA GLU A 199 -21.51 -8.19 0.80
C GLU A 199 -22.39 -7.55 -0.29
N GLU A 200 -21.93 -6.45 -0.91
CA GLU A 200 -22.63 -5.75 -1.99
C GLU A 200 -22.34 -6.36 -3.36
N SER A 201 -21.06 -6.55 -3.73
CA SER A 201 -20.71 -6.97 -5.08
C SER A 201 -20.58 -8.48 -5.24
N GLY A 202 -20.34 -9.19 -4.14
CA GLY A 202 -19.84 -10.56 -4.20
C GLY A 202 -18.55 -10.68 -5.01
N GLY A 203 -18.22 -11.90 -5.39
CA GLY A 203 -17.15 -12.22 -6.34
C GLY A 203 -15.93 -12.87 -5.71
N PHE A 204 -14.88 -13.00 -6.53
CA PHE A 204 -13.62 -13.62 -6.14
C PHE A 204 -12.65 -12.61 -5.55
N LYS A 205 -11.96 -13.01 -4.49
CA LYS A 205 -10.79 -12.34 -3.94
C LYS A 205 -9.66 -13.34 -3.85
N TYR A 206 -8.50 -12.97 -4.37
CA TYR A 206 -7.30 -13.79 -4.30
C TYR A 206 -6.12 -12.92 -3.90
N GLY A 207 -5.06 -13.54 -3.43
CA GLY A 207 -3.88 -12.81 -2.99
C GLY A 207 -2.83 -13.75 -2.42
N LEU A 208 -1.86 -13.12 -1.77
CA LEU A 208 -0.67 -13.77 -1.25
C LEU A 208 -0.39 -13.21 0.14
N ASP A 209 -0.47 -14.06 1.16
CA ASP A 209 -0.01 -13.77 2.52
C ASP A 209 1.37 -14.43 2.73
N THR A 210 2.11 -14.01 3.76
CA THR A 210 3.40 -14.61 4.13
C THR A 210 3.46 -14.85 5.64
N SER A 211 4.02 -15.97 6.05
CA SER A 211 4.27 -16.32 7.45
C SER A 211 5.62 -16.99 7.58
N PHE A 212 6.40 -16.64 8.61
CA PHE A 212 7.66 -17.30 8.90
C PHE A 212 7.50 -18.79 9.23
N SER A 213 6.35 -19.20 9.77
CA SER A 213 6.10 -20.60 10.15
C SER A 213 5.36 -21.39 9.08
N LEU A 214 4.58 -20.73 8.22
CA LEU A 214 3.75 -21.41 7.21
C LEU A 214 4.23 -21.16 5.78
N GLY A 215 5.19 -20.27 5.59
CA GLY A 215 5.77 -19.90 4.32
C GLY A 215 4.91 -18.92 3.52
N LEU A 216 4.94 -19.07 2.20
CA LEU A 216 4.13 -18.33 1.25
C LEU A 216 2.70 -18.89 1.24
N ILE A 217 1.69 -18.03 1.37
CA ILE A 217 0.29 -18.46 1.52
C ILE A 217 -0.56 -17.80 0.43
N PRO A 218 -0.66 -18.39 -0.77
CA PRO A 218 -1.69 -18.00 -1.71
C PRO A 218 -3.07 -18.32 -1.15
N TYR A 219 -4.01 -17.42 -1.40
CA TYR A 219 -5.41 -17.61 -1.04
C TYR A 219 -6.34 -17.25 -2.18
N VAL A 220 -7.50 -17.88 -2.18
CA VAL A 220 -8.65 -17.52 -3.00
C VAL A 220 -9.89 -17.61 -2.12
N SER A 221 -10.81 -16.68 -2.29
CA SER A 221 -12.09 -16.67 -1.61
C SER A 221 -13.17 -16.19 -2.56
N TYR A 222 -14.37 -16.67 -2.35
CA TYR A 222 -15.55 -16.34 -3.12
C TYR A 222 -16.65 -15.95 -2.15
N THR A 223 -17.27 -14.81 -2.40
CA THR A 223 -18.43 -14.34 -1.65
C THR A 223 -19.63 -14.28 -2.58
N HIS A 224 -20.70 -14.98 -2.20
CA HIS A 224 -21.99 -14.95 -2.87
C HIS A 224 -22.99 -14.18 -2.00
N PRO A 225 -23.45 -12.98 -2.42
CA PRO A 225 -24.51 -12.26 -1.72
C PRO A 225 -25.87 -12.92 -2.00
N GLY A 226 -26.75 -12.93 -1.01
CA GLY A 226 -28.14 -13.37 -1.14
C GLY A 226 -28.36 -14.82 -1.53
N LEU A 227 -27.57 -15.77 -1.01
CA LEU A 227 -27.61 -17.18 -1.46
C LEU A 227 -28.98 -17.85 -1.22
N ILE A 228 -29.53 -17.81 0.00
CA ILE A 228 -30.86 -18.38 0.31
C ILE A 228 -31.92 -17.27 0.39
N LYS A 229 -31.57 -16.15 1.01
CA LYS A 229 -32.48 -15.01 1.20
C LYS A 229 -31.75 -13.69 0.94
N GLN A 230 -32.48 -12.68 0.46
CA GLN A 230 -31.93 -11.34 0.30
C GLN A 230 -31.43 -10.79 1.64
N GLY A 231 -30.17 -10.32 1.65
CA GLY A 231 -29.48 -9.84 2.85
C GLY A 231 -28.59 -10.88 3.53
N ASP A 232 -28.68 -12.16 3.15
CA ASP A 232 -27.72 -13.19 3.58
C ASP A 232 -26.43 -13.12 2.74
N SER A 233 -25.35 -13.75 3.20
CA SER A 233 -24.15 -13.94 2.38
C SER A 233 -23.48 -15.27 2.67
N PHE A 234 -22.94 -15.90 1.64
CA PHE A 234 -22.11 -17.09 1.77
C PHE A 234 -20.69 -16.79 1.31
N LYS A 235 -19.72 -17.05 2.18
CA LYS A 235 -18.30 -16.90 1.88
C LYS A 235 -17.63 -18.26 1.97
N ILE A 236 -16.84 -18.60 0.97
CA ILE A 236 -15.96 -19.76 0.98
C ILE A 236 -14.55 -19.33 0.60
N GLY A 237 -13.54 -19.84 1.29
CA GLY A 237 -12.15 -19.49 1.06
C GLY A 237 -11.25 -20.71 1.15
N PHE A 238 -10.25 -20.74 0.29
CA PHE A 238 -9.17 -21.69 0.29
C PHE A 238 -7.84 -20.95 0.54
N LYS A 239 -7.03 -21.49 1.45
CA LYS A 239 -5.65 -21.07 1.70
C LYS A 239 -4.76 -22.30 1.66
N THR A 240 -3.57 -22.18 1.08
CA THR A 240 -2.54 -23.23 1.14
C THR A 240 -1.20 -22.59 1.44
N GLY A 241 -0.39 -23.24 2.26
CA GLY A 241 0.95 -22.76 2.60
C GLY A 241 2.05 -23.55 1.89
N PHE A 242 3.08 -22.85 1.45
CA PHE A 242 4.28 -23.43 0.84
C PHE A 242 5.54 -22.86 1.50
N MET A 243 6.35 -23.73 2.10
CA MET A 243 7.62 -23.33 2.68
C MET A 243 8.74 -23.50 1.66
N TYR A 244 9.54 -22.45 1.49
CA TYR A 244 10.78 -22.46 0.72
C TYR A 244 11.68 -21.31 1.17
N GLY A 245 12.82 -21.62 1.81
CA GLY A 245 13.84 -20.63 2.20
C GLY A 245 13.47 -19.71 3.37
N LEU A 246 12.19 -19.55 3.71
CA LEU A 246 11.73 -18.71 4.83
C LEU A 246 12.03 -19.33 6.21
N ASP A 247 12.32 -20.63 6.25
CA ASP A 247 12.84 -21.36 7.41
C ASP A 247 14.39 -21.32 7.47
N GLY A 248 15.03 -20.54 6.61
CA GLY A 248 16.49 -20.45 6.47
C GLY A 248 17.11 -21.60 5.68
N ASN A 249 16.29 -22.55 5.18
CA ASN A 249 16.75 -23.66 4.37
C ASN A 249 16.40 -23.46 2.89
N PHE A 250 17.40 -23.15 2.07
CA PHE A 250 17.26 -22.97 0.62
C PHE A 250 17.64 -24.22 -0.19
N THR A 251 18.08 -25.30 0.47
CA THR A 251 18.52 -26.54 -0.21
C THR A 251 17.40 -27.56 -0.36
N SER A 252 16.33 -27.45 0.44
CA SER A 252 15.15 -28.29 0.32
C SER A 252 14.22 -27.82 -0.80
N LEU A 253 13.53 -28.77 -1.44
CA LEU A 253 12.46 -28.45 -2.37
C LEU A 253 11.29 -27.78 -1.64
N PRO A 254 10.55 -26.86 -2.30
CA PRO A 254 9.34 -26.29 -1.72
C PRO A 254 8.37 -27.39 -1.28
N TYR A 255 7.84 -27.28 -0.06
CA TYR A 255 6.89 -28.26 0.48
C TYR A 255 5.64 -27.58 1.02
N ASN A 256 4.52 -28.31 0.93
CA ASN A 256 3.23 -27.83 1.41
C ASN A 256 3.16 -27.95 2.95
N THR A 257 2.89 -26.83 3.62
CA THR A 257 2.81 -26.76 5.09
C THR A 257 1.38 -27.04 5.59
N PHE A 258 0.38 -26.46 4.92
CA PHE A 258 -1.02 -26.67 5.26
C PHE A 258 -1.96 -26.41 4.07
N ASN A 259 -3.19 -26.88 4.20
CA ASN A 259 -4.32 -26.55 3.34
C ASN A 259 -5.51 -26.22 4.24
N GLN A 260 -6.27 -25.18 3.90
CA GLN A 260 -7.43 -24.76 4.65
C GLN A 260 -8.57 -24.39 3.72
N ILE A 261 -9.74 -24.95 3.96
CA ILE A 261 -11.02 -24.47 3.43
C ILE A 261 -11.81 -23.90 4.59
N LYS A 262 -12.27 -22.67 4.49
CA LYS A 262 -13.17 -22.04 5.46
C LYS A 262 -14.41 -21.57 4.74
N SER A 263 -15.58 -21.93 5.24
CA SER A 263 -16.85 -21.38 4.79
C SER A 263 -17.59 -20.70 5.94
N THR A 264 -18.34 -19.67 5.60
CA THR A 264 -19.15 -18.91 6.53
C THR A 264 -20.42 -18.49 5.83
N TYR A 265 -21.55 -18.86 6.41
CA TYR A 265 -22.87 -18.40 6.00
C TYR A 265 -23.33 -17.36 7.01
N ASN A 266 -23.46 -16.11 6.59
CA ASN A 266 -24.05 -15.06 7.39
C ASN A 266 -25.52 -14.93 7.01
N PHE A 267 -26.39 -15.02 8.01
CA PHE A 267 -27.81 -14.77 7.84
C PHE A 267 -28.07 -13.26 7.84
N LYS A 268 -29.23 -12.86 7.30
CA LYS A 268 -29.69 -11.47 7.31
C LYS A 268 -29.67 -10.94 8.75
N PRO A 269 -29.04 -9.77 8.98
CA PRO A 269 -29.09 -9.12 10.28
C PRO A 269 -30.53 -8.79 10.70
N HIS A 270 -30.82 -8.97 11.98
CA HIS A 270 -32.10 -8.63 12.60
C HIS A 270 -31.93 -7.50 13.62
N PHE A 271 -33.05 -6.82 13.95
CA PHE A 271 -33.09 -5.73 14.93
C PHE A 271 -32.04 -4.65 14.64
N ASP A 272 -32.06 -4.10 13.42
CA ASP A 272 -31.12 -3.08 12.95
C ASP A 272 -29.64 -3.45 13.10
N GLY A 273 -29.31 -4.74 12.99
CA GLY A 273 -27.94 -5.24 13.06
C GLY A 273 -27.48 -5.65 14.45
N LEU A 274 -28.35 -5.57 15.46
CA LEU A 274 -28.05 -6.04 16.81
C LEU A 274 -27.85 -7.56 16.85
N PHE A 275 -28.60 -8.33 16.05
CA PHE A 275 -28.49 -9.79 15.96
C PHE A 275 -28.01 -10.21 14.58
N ILE A 276 -26.88 -10.91 14.53
CA ILE A 276 -26.14 -11.24 13.29
C ILE A 276 -25.75 -12.72 13.27
N PRO A 277 -26.73 -13.63 13.10
CA PRO A 277 -26.46 -15.05 13.13
C PRO A 277 -25.56 -15.48 11.99
N ARG A 278 -24.66 -16.42 12.28
CA ARG A 278 -23.82 -17.07 11.28
C ARG A 278 -23.56 -18.54 11.62
N VAL A 279 -23.26 -19.30 10.59
CA VAL A 279 -22.73 -20.66 10.69
C VAL A 279 -21.40 -20.69 9.95
N SER A 280 -20.36 -21.20 10.61
CA SER A 280 -19.04 -21.32 10.03
C SER A 280 -18.55 -22.76 10.07
N SER A 281 -17.71 -23.12 9.11
CA SER A 281 -17.06 -24.42 9.08
C SER A 281 -15.65 -24.30 8.52
N GLN A 282 -14.76 -25.16 8.99
CA GLN A 282 -13.37 -25.18 8.57
C GLN A 282 -12.90 -26.62 8.37
N ILE A 283 -12.24 -26.84 7.24
CA ILE A 283 -11.43 -28.03 6.97
C ILE A 283 -9.98 -27.57 6.96
N TYR A 284 -9.14 -28.17 7.78
CA TYR A 284 -7.73 -27.83 7.92
C TYR A 284 -6.90 -29.10 7.85
N ASN A 285 -6.01 -29.18 6.87
CA ASN A 285 -4.99 -30.21 6.79
C ASN A 285 -3.63 -29.56 7.06
N SER A 286 -2.83 -30.17 7.91
CA SER A 286 -1.44 -29.78 8.11
C SER A 286 -0.55 -31.01 8.09
N LYS A 287 0.66 -30.81 7.58
CA LYS A 287 1.75 -31.79 7.57
C LYS A 287 2.96 -31.29 8.36
N ALA A 288 2.82 -30.16 9.06
CA ALA A 288 3.91 -29.55 9.80
C ALA A 288 4.41 -30.49 10.90
N GLY A 289 5.73 -30.55 11.07
CA GLY A 289 6.34 -31.25 12.20
C GLY A 289 5.96 -30.60 13.53
N ARG A 290 5.92 -31.42 14.58
CA ARG A 290 5.70 -31.00 15.97
C ARG A 290 6.93 -31.38 16.77
N LYS A 291 7.98 -30.57 16.63
CA LYS A 291 9.27 -30.78 17.32
C LYS A 291 9.10 -30.79 18.84
N ASP A 292 8.13 -30.05 19.35
CA ASP A 292 7.72 -30.03 20.76
C ASP A 292 7.18 -31.38 21.25
N LEU A 293 6.65 -32.21 20.34
CA LEU A 293 6.19 -33.57 20.61
C LEU A 293 7.19 -34.64 20.14
N GLY A 294 8.38 -34.23 19.69
CA GLY A 294 9.37 -35.15 19.10
C GLY A 294 8.94 -35.74 17.75
N LEU A 295 8.11 -35.03 16.97
CA LEU A 295 7.60 -35.50 15.68
C LEU A 295 8.17 -34.66 14.52
N ASP A 296 8.84 -35.31 13.59
CA ASP A 296 9.31 -34.68 12.35
C ASP A 296 8.17 -34.38 11.39
N GLN A 297 7.12 -35.21 11.42
CA GLN A 297 5.92 -35.01 10.62
C GLN A 297 4.67 -35.34 11.43
N TYR A 298 3.68 -34.46 11.41
CA TYR A 298 2.38 -34.70 12.02
C TYR A 298 1.26 -34.36 11.04
N ASN A 299 0.74 -35.38 10.36
CA ASN A 299 -0.28 -35.24 9.32
C ASN A 299 -1.68 -35.50 9.90
N TYR A 300 -2.50 -34.46 9.91
CA TYR A 300 -3.88 -34.56 10.38
C TYR A 300 -4.84 -33.74 9.52
N VAL A 301 -6.11 -34.12 9.56
CA VAL A 301 -7.23 -33.36 8.99
C VAL A 301 -8.18 -33.01 10.13
N ARG A 302 -8.46 -31.73 10.29
CA ARG A 302 -9.41 -31.20 11.26
C ARG A 302 -10.60 -30.62 10.52
N VAL A 303 -11.79 -31.09 10.86
CA VAL A 303 -13.06 -30.58 10.34
C VAL A 303 -13.85 -30.03 11.52
N ASN A 304 -14.29 -28.77 11.44
CA ASN A 304 -15.18 -28.22 12.44
C ASN A 304 -16.37 -27.48 11.81
N ALA A 305 -17.43 -27.39 12.59
CA ALA A 305 -18.62 -26.59 12.30
C ALA A 305 -19.04 -25.88 13.58
N LEU A 306 -19.47 -24.63 13.46
CA LEU A 306 -19.76 -23.72 14.56
C LEU A 306 -21.02 -22.91 14.22
N ALA A 307 -22.00 -22.92 15.13
CA ALA A 307 -23.21 -22.13 15.04
C ALA A 307 -23.14 -20.95 16.03
N GLU A 308 -23.38 -19.74 15.52
CA GLU A 308 -23.05 -18.51 16.23
C GLU A 308 -24.21 -17.51 16.10
N PRO A 309 -25.05 -17.31 17.14
CA PRO A 309 -26.11 -16.31 17.13
C PRO A 309 -25.65 -14.89 16.78
N GLY A 310 -24.46 -14.46 17.22
CA GLY A 310 -23.87 -13.17 16.84
C GLY A 310 -24.63 -11.92 17.33
N PHE A 311 -23.92 -11.00 17.96
CA PHE A 311 -24.50 -9.76 18.49
C PHE A 311 -23.60 -8.56 18.24
N THR A 312 -24.19 -7.38 18.02
CA THR A 312 -23.47 -6.10 17.85
C THR A 312 -23.83 -5.14 18.98
N PRO A 313 -23.31 -5.34 20.22
CA PRO A 313 -23.69 -4.51 21.37
C PRO A 313 -23.34 -3.02 21.20
N ILE A 314 -22.29 -2.71 20.45
CA ILE A 314 -21.93 -1.37 19.98
C ILE A 314 -21.46 -1.49 18.53
N GLU A 315 -21.60 -0.45 17.71
CA GLU A 315 -21.35 -0.49 16.25
C GLU A 315 -19.99 -1.10 15.84
N ARG A 316 -19.00 -1.06 16.73
CA ARG A 316 -17.61 -1.49 16.49
C ARG A 316 -17.23 -2.81 17.15
N LEU A 317 -18.14 -3.43 17.90
CA LEU A 317 -17.90 -4.68 18.59
C LEU A 317 -18.92 -5.70 18.10
N LYS A 318 -18.44 -6.74 17.42
CA LYS A 318 -19.26 -7.89 17.02
C LYS A 318 -18.85 -9.08 17.86
N VAL A 319 -19.80 -9.69 18.55
CA VAL A 319 -19.58 -10.79 19.50
C VAL A 319 -20.33 -12.02 19.03
N TYR A 320 -19.63 -13.13 18.85
CA TYR A 320 -20.15 -14.39 18.34
C TYR A 320 -19.92 -15.47 19.41
N PRO A 321 -20.83 -15.58 20.40
CA PRO A 321 -20.86 -16.79 21.20
C PRO A 321 -21.37 -17.93 20.33
N GLY A 322 -20.82 -19.12 20.48
CA GLY A 322 -21.18 -20.25 19.63
C GLY A 322 -20.90 -21.61 20.24
N TYR A 323 -21.60 -22.60 19.70
CA TYR A 323 -21.40 -24.01 19.97
C TYR A 323 -20.94 -24.70 18.69
N GLY A 324 -19.89 -25.50 18.80
CA GLY A 324 -19.30 -26.19 17.68
C GLY A 324 -18.91 -27.63 17.97
N VAL A 325 -18.72 -28.36 16.89
CA VAL A 325 -18.22 -29.73 16.89
C VAL A 325 -16.97 -29.77 16.01
N GLU A 326 -15.93 -30.40 16.50
CA GLU A 326 -14.66 -30.60 15.81
C GLU A 326 -14.35 -32.09 15.73
N LYS A 327 -13.91 -32.54 14.57
CA LYS A 327 -13.45 -33.90 14.31
C LYS A 327 -12.04 -33.84 13.76
N VAL A 328 -11.12 -34.55 14.41
CA VAL A 328 -9.71 -34.63 14.02
C VAL A 328 -9.41 -36.05 13.57
N PHE A 329 -8.87 -36.19 12.36
CA PHE A 329 -8.40 -37.43 11.78
C PHE A 329 -6.87 -37.39 11.77
N ILE A 330 -6.23 -38.25 12.56
CA ILE A 330 -4.78 -38.38 12.57
C ILE A 330 -4.41 -39.41 11.50
N LEU A 331 -3.74 -38.96 10.44
CA LEU A 331 -3.46 -39.79 9.27
C LEU A 331 -2.12 -40.53 9.41
N HIS A 332 -1.08 -39.79 9.81
CA HIS A 332 0.29 -40.29 9.92
C HIS A 332 1.11 -39.37 10.82
N ALA A 333 1.92 -39.93 11.71
CA ALA A 333 2.96 -39.24 12.46
C ALA A 333 4.31 -39.93 12.21
N VAL A 334 5.37 -39.15 12.01
CA VAL A 334 6.75 -39.63 11.90
C VAL A 334 7.50 -39.13 13.12
N GLU A 335 7.99 -40.08 13.92
CA GLU A 335 8.78 -39.84 15.11
C GLU A 335 10.19 -39.38 14.74
N ASN A 336 10.73 -38.44 15.52
CA ASN A 336 12.11 -38.02 15.41
C ASN A 336 12.98 -38.92 16.33
N PRO A 337 13.86 -39.77 15.79
CA PRO A 337 14.64 -40.72 16.57
C PRO A 337 15.61 -40.07 17.57
N ASP A 338 15.95 -38.79 17.36
CA ASP A 338 16.87 -38.01 18.19
C ASP A 338 16.15 -37.15 19.24
N ALA A 339 14.82 -37.25 19.35
CA ALA A 339 14.05 -36.46 20.31
C ALA A 339 14.27 -36.94 21.75
N THR A 340 14.60 -36.00 22.65
CA THR A 340 14.77 -36.24 24.10
C THR A 340 13.44 -36.30 24.85
N VAL A 341 12.31 -36.13 24.16
CA VAL A 341 10.95 -36.09 24.74
C VAL A 341 10.31 -37.46 24.59
N SER A 342 9.66 -37.96 25.65
CA SER A 342 8.86 -39.19 25.59
C SER A 342 7.78 -39.05 24.51
N GLN A 343 7.89 -39.88 23.46
CA GLN A 343 7.03 -39.78 22.30
C GLN A 343 5.64 -40.33 22.62
N PRO A 344 4.57 -39.56 22.35
CA PRO A 344 3.22 -40.07 22.51
C PRO A 344 2.97 -41.20 21.51
N ASN A 345 2.33 -42.28 21.95
CA ASN A 345 1.90 -43.36 21.05
C ASN A 345 0.75 -42.84 20.16
N ILE A 346 1.09 -42.24 19.03
CA ILE A 346 0.12 -41.68 18.08
C ILE A 346 -0.22 -42.76 17.05
N THR A 347 -1.24 -43.55 17.36
CA THR A 347 -1.87 -44.43 16.37
C THR A 347 -2.85 -43.64 15.50
N LYS A 348 -3.20 -44.18 14.32
CA LYS A 348 -4.29 -43.64 13.51
C LYS A 348 -5.56 -43.60 14.35
N ASP A 349 -5.97 -42.41 14.73
CA ASP A 349 -7.08 -42.18 15.63
C ASP A 349 -8.01 -41.09 15.08
N THR A 350 -9.28 -41.19 15.46
CA THR A 350 -10.31 -40.20 15.13
C THR A 350 -10.91 -39.67 16.41
N GLN A 351 -10.72 -38.38 16.64
CA GLN A 351 -11.18 -37.72 17.86
C GLN A 351 -12.31 -36.76 17.53
N VAL A 352 -13.36 -36.77 18.35
CA VAL A 352 -14.49 -35.85 18.26
C VAL A 352 -14.53 -35.00 19.52
N TRP A 353 -14.71 -33.71 19.33
CA TRP A 353 -14.74 -32.72 20.40
C TRP A 353 -15.94 -31.81 20.24
N HIS A 354 -16.63 -31.56 21.34
CA HIS A 354 -17.63 -30.50 21.41
C HIS A 354 -16.96 -29.28 22.04
N PHE A 355 -17.28 -28.09 21.58
CA PHE A 355 -16.72 -26.88 22.15
C PHE A 355 -17.75 -25.76 22.21
N ILE A 356 -17.63 -24.93 23.24
CA ILE A 356 -18.35 -23.68 23.38
C ILE A 356 -17.30 -22.58 23.38
N GLY A 357 -17.55 -21.50 22.66
CA GLY A 357 -16.65 -20.37 22.73
C GLY A 357 -17.29 -19.06 22.35
N ILE A 358 -16.45 -18.05 22.36
CA ILE A 358 -16.79 -16.69 22.03
C ILE A 358 -15.71 -16.14 21.11
N GLN A 359 -16.13 -15.55 20.01
CA GLN A 359 -15.28 -14.73 19.16
C GLN A 359 -15.75 -13.27 19.23
N ALA A 360 -14.86 -12.35 19.57
CA ALA A 360 -15.14 -10.92 19.56
C ALA A 360 -14.28 -10.22 18.52
N ASN A 361 -14.91 -9.48 17.60
CA ASN A 361 -14.23 -8.64 16.62
C ASN A 361 -14.40 -7.19 17.03
N ILE A 362 -13.29 -6.50 17.24
CA ILE A 362 -13.24 -5.09 17.63
C ILE A 362 -12.60 -4.30 16.48
N ASP A 363 -13.37 -3.38 15.91
CA ASP A 363 -12.86 -2.40 14.94
C ASP A 363 -12.36 -1.16 15.69
N LEU A 364 -11.03 -1.03 15.80
CA LEU A 364 -10.40 0.07 16.54
C LEU A 364 -10.26 1.33 15.67
N ILE A 365 -10.41 2.49 16.31
CA ILE A 365 -10.02 3.79 15.73
C ILE A 365 -8.48 3.80 15.56
N PRO A 366 -7.92 4.32 14.47
CA PRO A 366 -6.48 4.55 14.38
C PRO A 366 -6.03 5.49 15.51
N PHE A 367 -5.07 5.04 16.35
CA PHE A 367 -4.47 5.83 17.44
C PHE A 367 -3.67 7.05 16.95
N SER A 368 -3.52 7.22 15.63
CA SER A 368 -2.90 8.37 14.99
C SER A 368 -3.83 8.90 13.90
N LEU A 369 -4.15 10.19 13.97
CA LEU A 369 -4.92 10.93 12.96
C LEU A 369 -4.25 10.95 11.57
N LYS A 370 -3.00 10.50 11.44
CA LYS A 370 -2.22 10.67 10.21
C LYS A 370 -2.08 9.41 9.36
N HIS A 371 -2.01 8.21 9.93
CA HIS A 371 -1.78 6.97 9.14
C HIS A 371 -2.29 5.72 9.87
N THR A 372 -3.34 5.07 9.34
CA THR A 372 -3.55 3.60 9.24
C THR A 372 -4.96 3.29 8.73
N THR A 373 -5.07 2.45 7.71
CA THR A 373 -6.34 1.95 7.14
C THR A 373 -6.83 0.71 7.90
N GLY A 374 -7.51 0.94 9.02
CA GLY A 374 -8.26 -0.09 9.76
C GLY A 374 -7.40 -1.04 10.62
N ARG A 375 -7.81 -1.21 11.88
CA ARG A 375 -7.25 -2.19 12.81
C ARG A 375 -8.39 -3.03 13.34
N THR A 376 -8.33 -4.33 13.08
CA THR A 376 -9.31 -5.27 13.63
C THR A 376 -8.58 -6.21 14.58
N ILE A 377 -9.05 -6.25 15.82
CA ILE A 377 -8.64 -7.27 16.80
C ILE A 377 -9.73 -8.33 16.82
N THR A 378 -9.35 -9.57 16.57
CA THR A 378 -10.20 -10.74 16.78
C THR A 378 -9.70 -11.47 18.03
N LEU A 379 -10.53 -11.51 19.06
CA LEU A 379 -10.30 -12.31 20.25
C LEU A 379 -11.14 -13.58 20.13
N GLU A 380 -10.54 -14.74 20.38
CA GLU A 380 -11.25 -16.00 20.43
C GLU A 380 -10.92 -16.77 21.71
N ALA A 381 -11.95 -17.32 22.35
CA ALA A 381 -11.80 -18.18 23.51
C ALA A 381 -12.77 -19.35 23.37
N TYR A 382 -12.24 -20.57 23.30
CA TYR A 382 -13.01 -21.80 23.19
C TYR A 382 -12.65 -22.74 24.34
N ARG A 383 -13.68 -23.35 24.91
CA ARG A 383 -13.58 -24.46 25.86
C ARG A 383 -13.99 -25.73 25.16
N TYR A 384 -13.04 -26.66 25.02
CA TYR A 384 -13.29 -27.99 24.47
C TYR A 384 -13.71 -28.93 25.59
N GLN A 385 -14.70 -29.78 25.30
CA GLN A 385 -15.30 -30.74 26.20
C GLN A 385 -15.27 -32.13 25.56
N ASN A 386 -14.57 -33.04 26.21
CA ASN A 386 -14.62 -34.50 26.02
C ASN A 386 -14.21 -35.16 27.37
N ALA A 387 -13.55 -36.33 27.36
CA ALA A 387 -12.96 -36.95 28.55
C ALA A 387 -11.91 -36.07 29.26
N THR A 388 -11.29 -35.15 28.53
CA THR A 388 -10.40 -34.10 29.06
C THR A 388 -10.90 -32.72 28.64
N HIS A 389 -10.58 -31.71 29.46
CA HIS A 389 -10.95 -30.31 29.21
C HIS A 389 -9.70 -29.52 28.84
N PHE A 390 -9.77 -28.78 27.74
CA PHE A 390 -8.74 -27.80 27.40
C PHE A 390 -9.35 -26.50 26.88
N TYR A 391 -8.58 -25.43 26.99
CA TYR A 391 -8.96 -24.09 26.57
C TYR A 391 -8.06 -23.66 25.42
N LYS A 392 -8.67 -23.11 24.37
CA LYS A 392 -7.98 -22.43 23.29
C LYS A 392 -8.26 -20.94 23.40
N VAL A 393 -7.20 -20.15 23.53
CA VAL A 393 -7.27 -18.69 23.47
C VAL A 393 -6.45 -18.23 22.28
N GLY A 394 -7.03 -17.35 21.47
CA GLY A 394 -6.40 -16.77 20.29
C GLY A 394 -6.62 -15.26 20.25
N ILE A 395 -5.59 -14.55 19.81
CA ILE A 395 -5.63 -13.11 19.57
C ILE A 395 -5.05 -12.89 18.18
N ASP A 396 -5.93 -12.64 17.22
CA ASP A 396 -5.55 -12.30 15.86
C ASP A 396 -5.68 -10.79 15.67
N THR A 397 -4.55 -10.10 15.56
CA THR A 397 -4.51 -8.67 15.28
C THR A 397 -4.17 -8.46 13.82
N THR A 398 -5.10 -7.89 13.05
CA THR A 398 -4.79 -7.44 11.69
C THR A 398 -4.39 -5.98 11.77
N ILE A 399 -3.10 -5.71 11.55
CA ILE A 399 -2.57 -4.37 11.38
C ILE A 399 -2.22 -4.21 9.90
N LYS A 400 -2.99 -3.39 9.20
CA LYS A 400 -2.64 -2.98 7.84
C LYS A 400 -1.71 -1.77 7.96
N PHE A 401 -0.44 -1.98 7.68
CA PHE A 401 0.55 -0.91 7.59
C PHE A 401 0.51 -0.31 6.18
N GLU A 402 0.65 1.02 6.12
CA GLU A 402 0.85 1.77 4.88
C GLU A 402 2.32 1.73 4.45
#